data_AF-A0A2H3NJC3-F1
#
_entry.id   AF-A0A2H3NJC3-F1
#
_cell.length_a   1.000
_cell.length_b   1.000
_cell.length_c   1.000
_cell.angle_alpha   90.00
_cell.angle_beta   90.00
_cell.angle_gamma   90.00
#
_symmetry.space_group_name_H-M   'P 1'
#
loop_
_entity.id
_entity.type
_entity.pdbx_description
1 polymer ?
#
loop_
_entity_poly.entity_id
_entity_poly.type
_entity_poly.pdbx_seq_one_letter_code
_entity_poly.pdbx_strand_id
1 'polypeptide(L)'
;MGPGLAFVLLIGVAMVVVTLQLFAVDPMLGLAAIMVFAGSAFVYGAIELADRTVSHEALSVALRVRAIGLVLIGLGTLFGALMYLVF
;
A
#
# COMPACT_ATOMS: atom_id res chain seq x y z
N MET A 1 -16.79 -1.43 19.72
CA MET A 1 -16.06 -1.38 18.43
C MET A 1 -16.69 -2.41 17.51
N GLY A 2 -17.05 -2.04 16.28
CA GLY A 2 -17.55 -3.00 15.29
C GLY A 2 -16.43 -3.92 14.77
N PRO A 3 -16.73 -5.12 14.27
CA PRO A 3 -15.73 -6.09 13.80
C PRO A 3 -14.84 -5.54 12.67
N GLY A 4 -15.38 -4.70 11.79
CA GLY A 4 -14.61 -4.04 10.72
C GLY A 4 -13.51 -3.11 11.25
N LEU A 5 -13.80 -2.37 12.32
CA LEU A 5 -12.83 -1.46 12.95
C LEU A 5 -11.68 -2.24 13.61
N ALA A 6 -11.99 -3.36 14.25
CA ALA A 6 -10.98 -4.24 14.83
C ALA A 6 -10.07 -4.84 13.75
N PHE A 7 -10.64 -5.24 12.61
CA PHE A 7 -9.87 -5.81 11.50
C PHE A 7 -8.91 -4.77 10.87
N VAL A 8 -9.40 -3.55 10.62
CA VAL A 8 -8.56 -2.45 10.10
C VAL A 8 -7.42 -2.12 11.08
N LEU A 9 -7.70 -2.09 12.38
CA LEU A 9 -6.68 -1.88 13.41
C LEU A 9 -5.63 -3.00 13.42
N LEU A 10 -6.06 -4.26 13.34
CA LEU A 10 -5.14 -5.41 13.30
C LEU A 10 -4.23 -5.35 12.07
N ILE A 11 -4.78 -5.05 10.89
CA ILE A 11 -3.98 -4.87 9.67
C ILE A 11 -2.99 -3.71 9.85
N GLY A 12 -3.45 -2.56 10.35
CA GLY A 12 -2.59 -1.40 10.56
C GLY A 12 -1.43 -1.70 11.51
N VAL A 13 -1.70 -2.38 12.63
CA VAL A 13 -0.66 -2.80 13.57
C VAL A 13 0.31 -3.80 12.92
N ALA A 14 -0.20 -4.78 12.18
CA ALA A 14 0.65 -5.74 11.47
C ALA A 14 1.57 -5.04 10.45
N MET A 15 1.05 -4.08 9.68
CA MET A 15 1.84 -3.29 8.73
C MET A 15 2.96 -2.51 9.42
N VAL A 16 2.66 -1.88 10.58
CA VAL A 16 3.67 -1.17 11.37
C VAL A 16 4.74 -2.13 11.88
N VAL A 17 4.34 -3.26 12.47
CA VAL A 17 5.29 -4.26 13.00
C VAL A 17 6.19 -4.81 11.90
N VAL A 18 5.63 -5.18 10.75
CA VAL A 18 6.39 -5.67 9.60
C VAL A 18 7.37 -4.60 9.10
N THR A 19 6.92 -3.35 8.97
CA THR A 19 7.79 -2.24 8.54
C THR A 19 8.98 -2.06 9.48
N LEU A 20 8.72 -2.02 10.79
CA LEU A 20 9.76 -1.86 11.81
C LEU A 20 10.76 -3.02 11.80
N GLN A 21 10.29 -4.26 11.65
CA GLN A 21 11.18 -5.42 11.54
C GLN A 21 12.06 -5.35 10.29
N LEU A 22 11.50 -4.93 9.15
CA LEU A 22 12.27 -4.78 7.92
C LEU A 22 13.32 -3.67 8.05
N PHE A 23 13.00 -2.54 8.69
CA PHE A 23 13.98 -1.49 9.00
C PHE A 23 15.13 -1.98 9.90
N ALA A 24 14.86 -2.91 10.82
CA ALA A 24 15.87 -3.48 11.68
C ALA A 24 16.84 -4.40 10.93
N VAL A 25 16.40 -5.02 9.83
CA VAL A 25 17.25 -5.82 8.94
C VAL A 25 18.03 -4.91 7.99
N ASP A 26 17.30 -4.07 7.24
CA ASP A 26 17.87 -3.11 6.30
C ASP A 26 16.91 -1.92 6.10
N PRO A 27 17.37 -0.67 6.25
CA PRO A 27 16.55 0.52 6.02
C PRO A 27 15.86 0.57 4.64
N MET A 28 16.50 0.04 3.60
CA MET A 28 15.98 -0.03 2.24
C MET A 28 14.79 -1.00 2.13
N LEU A 29 14.81 -2.12 2.85
CA LEU A 29 13.66 -3.03 2.92
C LEU A 29 12.49 -2.40 3.69
N GLY A 30 12.79 -1.62 4.73
CA GLY A 30 11.80 -0.79 5.42
C GLY A 30 11.11 0.22 4.50
N LEU A 31 11.89 0.93 3.68
CA LEU A 31 11.36 1.86 2.67
C LEU A 31 10.54 1.13 1.58
N ALA A 32 11.00 -0.03 1.12
CA ALA A 32 10.26 -0.88 0.19
C ALA A 32 8.86 -1.24 0.73
N ALA A 33 8.80 -1.65 2.01
CA ALA A 33 7.54 -1.97 2.68
C ALA A 33 6.61 -0.75 2.78
N ILE A 34 7.14 0.43 3.13
CA ILE A 34 6.36 1.68 3.15
C ILE A 34 5.75 1.95 1.77
N MET A 35 6.51 1.80 0.70
CA MET A 35 6.01 2.00 -0.66
C MET A 35 4.88 1.02 -1.02
N VAL A 36 5.03 -0.26 -0.68
CA VAL A 36 3.99 -1.28 -0.92
C VAL A 36 2.72 -0.96 -0.13
N PHE A 37 2.86 -0.57 1.13
CA PHE A 37 1.76 -0.24 2.01
C PHE A 37 1.04 1.04 1.61
N ALA A 38 1.78 2.10 1.28
CA ALA A 38 1.22 3.33 0.72
C ALA A 38 0.49 3.04 -0.60
N GLY A 39 1.11 2.27 -1.50
CA GLY A 39 0.50 1.88 -2.77
C GLY A 39 -0.80 1.10 -2.59
N SER A 40 -0.84 0.19 -1.61
CA SER A 40 -2.06 -0.58 -1.26
C SER A 40 -3.17 0.34 -0.75
N ALA A 41 -2.84 1.35 0.05
CA ALA A 41 -3.81 2.35 0.51
C ALA A 41 -4.38 3.19 -0.64
N PHE A 42 -3.54 3.58 -1.62
CA PHE A 42 -4.00 4.27 -2.83
C PHE A 42 -4.92 3.40 -3.69
N VAL A 43 -4.60 2.11 -3.87
CA VAL A 43 -5.47 1.18 -4.60
C VAL A 43 -6.83 1.03 -3.90
N TYR A 44 -6.82 0.81 -2.58
CA TYR A 44 -8.04 0.68 -1.80
C TYR A 44 -8.89 1.96 -1.86
N GLY A 45 -8.26 3.12 -1.62
CA GLY A 45 -8.95 4.42 -1.69
C GLY A 45 -9.52 4.72 -3.08
N ALA A 46 -8.84 4.29 -4.15
CA ALA A 46 -9.35 4.42 -5.50
C ALA A 46 -10.57 3.53 -5.78
N ILE A 47 -10.60 2.31 -5.25
CA ILE A 47 -11.78 1.42 -5.37
C ILE A 47 -12.97 2.06 -4.64
N GLU A 48 -12.77 2.48 -3.39
CA GLU A 48 -13.82 3.13 -2.61
C GLU A 48 -14.32 4.43 -3.28
N LEU A 49 -13.42 5.19 -3.90
CA LEU A 49 -13.78 6.38 -4.66
C LEU A 49 -14.56 6.04 -5.93
N ALA A 50 -14.17 5.01 -6.67
CA ALA A 50 -14.90 4.55 -7.85
C ALA A 50 -16.31 4.07 -7.50
N ASP A 51 -16.47 3.31 -6.41
CA ASP A 51 -17.76 2.76 -5.98
C ASP A 51 -18.75 3.84 -5.52
N ARG A 52 -18.24 4.94 -4.96
CA ARG A 52 -19.07 6.06 -4.47
C ARG A 52 -19.38 7.11 -5.53
N THR A 53 -18.78 7.05 -6.71
CA THR A 53 -18.86 8.13 -7.70
C THR A 53 -19.74 7.77 -8.89
N VAL A 54 -20.62 8.70 -9.26
CA VAL A 54 -21.54 8.56 -10.41
C VAL A 54 -21.02 9.33 -11.64
N SER A 55 -20.09 10.28 -11.45
CA SER A 55 -19.56 11.10 -12.54
C SER A 55 -18.37 10.44 -13.25
N HIS A 56 -18.31 10.58 -14.58
CA HIS A 56 -17.22 10.06 -15.40
C HIS A 56 -15.86 10.68 -15.03
N GLU A 57 -15.86 11.94 -14.60
CA GLU A 57 -14.64 12.65 -14.23
C GLU A 57 -14.03 12.08 -12.95
N ALA A 58 -14.85 11.78 -11.94
CA ALA A 58 -14.39 11.18 -10.68
C ALA A 58 -13.93 9.72 -10.87
N LEU A 59 -14.57 8.97 -11.76
CA LEU A 59 -14.10 7.63 -12.16
C LEU A 59 -12.71 7.69 -12.82
N SER A 60 -12.47 8.70 -13.67
CA SER A 60 -11.16 8.89 -14.30
C SER A 60 -10.05 9.19 -13.28
N VAL A 61 -10.37 9.97 -12.23
CA VAL A 61 -9.45 10.25 -11.12
C VAL A 61 -9.20 8.98 -10.32
N ALA A 62 -10.24 8.21 -9.98
CA ALA A 62 -10.10 6.94 -9.28
C ALA A 62 -9.17 5.97 -10.04
N LEU A 63 -9.30 5.85 -11.36
CA LEU A 63 -8.41 5.02 -12.18
C LEU A 63 -6.94 5.50 -12.13
N ARG A 64 -6.70 6.81 -12.15
CA ARG A 64 -5.34 7.38 -12.02
C ARG A 64 -4.74 7.11 -10.65
N VAL A 65 -5.52 7.30 -9.58
CA VAL A 65 -5.10 7.01 -8.20
C VAL A 65 -4.78 5.53 -8.04
N ARG A 66 -5.59 4.65 -8.62
CA ARG A 66 -5.33 3.21 -8.65
C ARG A 66 -4.02 2.88 -9.36
N ALA A 67 -3.76 3.51 -10.52
CA ALA A 67 -2.52 3.29 -11.26
C ALA A 67 -1.29 3.72 -10.44
N ILE A 68 -1.34 4.88 -9.76
CA ILE A 68 -0.28 5.32 -8.83
C ILE A 68 -0.05 4.27 -7.74
N GLY A 69 -1.13 3.77 -7.14
CA GLY A 69 -1.04 2.73 -6.12
C GLY A 69 -0.38 1.44 -6.62
N LEU A 70 -0.74 0.97 -7.83
CA LEU A 70 -0.14 -0.19 -8.45
C LEU A 70 1.35 0.01 -8.79
N VAL A 71 1.73 1.20 -9.25
CA VAL A 71 3.14 1.55 -9.50
C VAL A 71 3.94 1.52 -8.21
N LEU A 72 3.43 2.10 -7.12
CA LEU A 72 4.10 2.06 -5.82
C LEU A 72 4.28 0.64 -5.28
N ILE A 73 3.25 -0.22 -5.41
CA ILE A 73 3.36 -1.63 -5.04
C ILE A 73 4.42 -2.33 -5.88
N GLY A 74 4.37 -2.16 -7.21
CA GLY A 74 5.32 -2.78 -8.13
C GLY A 74 6.76 -2.35 -7.85
N LEU A 75 7.00 -1.04 -7.70
CA LEU A 75 8.32 -0.50 -7.39
C LEU A 75 8.82 -0.95 -6.02
N GLY A 76 7.97 -0.93 -4.99
CA GLY A 76 8.37 -1.34 -3.64
C GLY A 76 8.71 -2.83 -3.60
N THR A 77 7.90 -3.66 -4.25
CA THR A 77 8.15 -5.11 -4.36
C THR A 77 9.42 -5.41 -5.15
N LEU A 78 9.61 -4.74 -6.30
CA LEU A 78 10.81 -4.88 -7.13
C LEU A 78 12.06 -4.46 -6.36
N PHE A 79 12.02 -3.31 -5.67
CA PHE A 79 13.14 -2.81 -4.90
C PHE A 79 13.49 -3.76 -3.74
N GLY A 80 12.47 -4.27 -3.02
CA GLY A 80 12.68 -5.28 -1.98
C GLY A 80 13.29 -6.58 -2.52
N ALA A 81 12.81 -7.07 -3.67
CA ALA A 81 13.35 -8.26 -4.31
C ALA A 81 14.80 -8.07 -4.78
N LEU A 82 15.13 -6.91 -5.37
CA LEU A 82 16.48 -6.59 -5.79
C LEU A 82 17.45 -6.53 -4.61
N MET A 83 17.03 -5.94 -3.48
CA MET A 83 17.85 -5.94 -2.28
C MET A 83 18.13 -7.36 -1.79
N TYR A 84 17.10 -8.22 -1.76
CA TYR A 84 17.28 -9.62 -1.37
C TYR A 84 18.21 -10.40 -2.31
N LEU A 85 18.33 -10.03 -3.58
CA LEU A 85 19.24 -10.67 -4.54
C LEU A 85 20.68 -10.16 -4.47
N VAL A 86 20.89 -8.97 -3.89
CA VAL A 86 22.22 -8.37 -3.72
C VAL A 86 22.90 -8.82 -2.43
N PHE A 87 22.11 -9.26 -1.43
CA PHE A 87 22.57 -9.90 -0.19
C PHE A 87 22.66 -11.42 -0.31
#